data_AF-A0AAD8ECZ8-F1
#
_entry.id   AF-A0AAD8ECZ8-F1
#
_cell.length_a   1.000
_cell.length_b   1.000
_cell.length_c   1.000
_cell.angle_alpha   90.00
_cell.angle_beta   90.00
_cell.angle_gamma   90.00
#
_symmetry.space_group_name_H-M   'P 1'
#
loop_
_entity.id
_entity.type
_entity.pdbx_description
1 polymer ?
#
loop_
_entity_poly.entity_id
_entity_poly.type
_entity_poly.pdbx_seq_one_letter_code
_entity_poly.pdbx_strand_id
1 'polypeptide(L)' 'MKNVGSARGGGACKCAAFLRNFVPCGEWMHLDAFGVMYSNGLDEPYLRKGMSGRPTRTLVEFISQLVCKSCP' A
#
# COMPACT_ATOMS: atom_id res chain seq x y z
N MET A 1 -8.41 -0.78 22.73
CA MET A 1 -8.30 -0.77 21.26
C MET A 1 -9.46 -1.56 20.66
N LYS A 2 -10.10 -1.08 19.58
CA LYS A 2 -11.18 -1.80 18.87
C LYS A 2 -10.70 -2.14 17.45
N ASN A 3 -11.07 -3.30 16.92
CA ASN A 3 -10.67 -3.74 15.57
C ASN A 3 -11.44 -3.03 14.44
N VAL A 4 -12.51 -2.29 14.77
CA VAL A 4 -13.27 -1.45 13.84
C VAL A 4 -13.54 -0.09 14.51
N GLY A 5 -13.44 0.99 13.75
CA GLY A 5 -13.72 2.34 14.24
C GLY A 5 -15.23 2.59 14.46
N SER A 6 -15.57 3.43 15.44
CA SER A 6 -16.95 3.65 15.90
C SER A 6 -17.80 4.54 15.00
N ALA A 7 -17.19 5.50 14.30
CA ALA A 7 -17.88 6.42 13.40
C ALA A 7 -17.86 5.93 11.95
N ARG A 8 -18.75 6.48 11.11
CA ARG A 8 -18.69 6.28 9.64
C ARG A 8 -17.48 7.00 9.03
N GLY A 9 -17.08 6.57 7.83
CA GLY A 9 -15.99 7.17 7.05
C GLY A 9 -14.57 6.78 7.50
N GLY A 10 -13.57 7.04 6.65
CA GLY A 10 -12.15 6.88 7.00
C GLY A 10 -11.71 5.45 7.29
N GLY A 11 -12.29 4.44 6.63
CA GLY A 11 -11.99 3.02 6.88
C GLY A 11 -10.49 2.70 6.74
N ALA A 12 -9.87 3.10 5.63
CA ALA A 12 -8.44 2.89 5.38
C ALA A 12 -7.58 3.59 6.47
N CYS A 13 -7.87 4.84 6.80
CA CYS A 13 -7.11 5.58 7.83
C CYS A 13 -7.28 4.97 9.23
N LYS A 14 -8.47 4.48 9.57
CA LYS A 14 -8.73 3.76 10.84
C LYS A 14 -7.98 2.44 10.90
N CYS A 15 -7.89 1.72 9.78
CA CYS A 15 -7.08 0.51 9.67
C CYS A 15 -5.59 0.82 9.88
N ALA A 16 -5.06 1.86 9.21
CA ALA A 16 -3.68 2.30 9.39
C ALA A 16 -3.37 2.71 10.84
N ALA A 17 -4.28 3.47 11.47
CA ALA A 17 -4.17 3.84 12.87
C ALA A 17 -4.23 2.62 13.80
N PHE A 18 -5.05 1.62 13.47
CA PHE A 18 -5.08 0.35 14.20
C PHE A 18 -3.72 -0.38 14.10
N LEU A 19 -3.17 -0.52 12.90
CA LEU A 19 -1.87 -1.19 12.69
C LEU A 19 -0.73 -0.48 13.43
N ARG A 20 -0.74 0.86 13.51
CA ARG A 20 0.32 1.65 14.17
C ARG A 20 0.57 1.27 15.62
N ASN A 21 -0.44 0.77 16.33
CA ASN A 21 -0.32 0.39 17.74
C ASN A 21 0.54 -0.87 17.96
N PHE A 22 0.82 -1.65 16.91
CA PHE A 22 1.58 -2.90 16.98
C PHE A 22 2.98 -2.80 16.37
N VAL A 23 3.34 -1.62 15.84
CA VAL A 23 4.64 -1.41 15.17
C VAL A 23 5.58 -0.71 16.13
N PRO A 24 6.84 -1.17 16.27
CA PRO A 24 7.84 -0.51 17.10
C PRO A 24 8.14 0.93 16.64
N CYS A 25 8.90 1.68 17.43
CA CYS A 25 9.44 2.95 16.99
C CYS A 25 10.43 2.74 15.84
N GLY A 26 10.33 3.54 14.78
CA GLY A 26 11.18 3.44 13.59
C GLY A 26 10.45 3.87 12.32
N GLU A 27 11.15 3.80 11.19
CA GLU A 27 10.55 4.01 9.88
C GLU A 27 9.61 2.86 9.53
N TRP A 28 8.38 3.20 9.19
CA TRP A 28 7.35 2.22 8.84
C TRP A 28 6.41 2.79 7.79
N MET A 29 5.97 1.90 6.89
CA MET A 29 5.01 2.20 5.84
C MET A 29 3.93 1.12 5.79
N HIS A 30 2.68 1.55 5.75
CA HIS A 30 1.53 0.70 5.42
C HIS A 30 1.05 1.08 4.01
N LEU A 31 0.94 0.09 3.13
CA LEU A 31 0.44 0.25 1.77
C LEU A 31 -0.89 -0.51 1.63
N ASP A 32 -1.99 0.22 1.51
CA ASP A 32 -3.31 -0.35 1.21
C ASP A 32 -3.48 -0.49 -0.31
N ALA A 33 -3.49 -1.74 -0.80
CA ALA A 33 -3.60 -2.07 -2.22
C ALA A 33 -5.00 -2.51 -2.64
N PHE A 34 -6.01 -2.38 -1.77
CA PHE A 34 -7.37 -2.86 -2.06
C PHE A 34 -7.94 -2.24 -3.34
N GLY A 35 -7.80 -0.93 -3.50
CA GLY A 35 -8.31 -0.19 -4.66
C GLY A 35 -7.65 -0.54 -6.00
N VAL A 36 -6.47 -1.16 -5.98
CA VAL A 36 -5.74 -1.56 -7.19
C VAL A 36 -5.69 -3.07 -7.37
N MET A 37 -6.33 -3.87 -6.51
CA MET A 37 -6.21 -5.34 -6.52
C MET A 37 -6.56 -5.98 -7.88
N TYR A 38 -7.56 -5.45 -8.56
CA TYR A 38 -8.11 -5.99 -9.80
C TYR A 38 -8.14 -4.90 -10.89
N SER A 39 -7.67 -5.23 -12.09
CA SER A 39 -7.81 -4.38 -13.28
C SER A 39 -9.06 -4.78 -14.06
N ASN A 40 -9.82 -3.79 -14.53
CA ASN A 40 -10.95 -3.98 -15.43
C ASN A 40 -10.51 -4.26 -16.88
N GLY A 41 -9.21 -4.13 -17.20
CA GLY A 41 -8.67 -4.25 -18.55
C GLY A 41 -8.95 -3.05 -19.46
N LEU A 42 -9.37 -1.91 -18.89
CA LEU A 42 -9.71 -0.69 -19.61
C LEU A 42 -8.89 0.51 -19.12
N ASP A 43 -8.72 0.67 -17.81
CA ASP A 43 -8.06 1.85 -17.22
C ASP A 43 -6.54 1.83 -17.41
N GLU A 44 -5.94 0.63 -17.37
CA GLU A 44 -4.52 0.43 -17.62
C GLU A 44 -4.33 -0.29 -18.96
N PRO A 45 -3.92 0.39 -20.05
CA PRO A 45 -3.83 -0.20 -21.40
C PRO A 45 -2.89 -1.41 -21.50
N TYR A 46 -1.95 -1.53 -20.58
CA TYR A 46 -0.97 -2.61 -20.50
C TYR A 46 -1.40 -3.79 -19.62
N LEU A 47 -2.56 -3.71 -18.95
CA LEU A 47 -3.12 -4.79 -18.14
C LEU A 47 -4.37 -5.36 -18.80
N ARG A 48 -4.45 -6.69 -18.84
CA ARG A 48 -5.70 -7.40 -19.15
C ARG A 48 -6.56 -7.46 -17.89
N LYS A 49 -7.87 -7.71 -18.08
CA LYS A 49 -8.82 -7.92 -16.97
C LYS A 49 -8.35 -9.07 -16.07
N GLY A 50 -8.28 -8.82 -14.76
CA GLY A 50 -7.76 -9.79 -13.79
C GLY A 50 -7.04 -9.15 -12.61
N MET A 51 -6.31 -9.97 -11.83
CA MET A 51 -5.45 -9.47 -10.75
C MET A 51 -4.35 -8.56 -11.31
N SER A 52 -4.19 -7.35 -10.78
CA SER A 52 -3.32 -6.33 -11.39
C SER A 52 -1.83 -6.48 -11.05
N GLY A 53 -1.51 -7.13 -9.92
CA GLY A 53 -0.16 -7.17 -9.36
C GLY A 53 0.39 -5.81 -8.88
N ARG A 54 -0.44 -4.77 -8.79
CA ARG A 54 -0.01 -3.44 -8.31
C ARG A 54 0.05 -3.42 -6.78
N PRO A 55 1.04 -2.74 -6.16
CA PRO A 55 2.05 -1.86 -6.75
C PRO A 55 3.47 -2.48 -6.88
N THR A 56 3.61 -3.73 -7.33
CA THR A 56 4.91 -4.44 -7.35
C THR A 56 6.07 -3.64 -7.98
N ARG A 57 5.86 -3.06 -9.17
CA ARG A 57 6.91 -2.26 -9.85
C ARG A 57 7.34 -1.03 -9.05
N THR A 58 6.40 -0.36 -8.38
CA THR A 58 6.69 0.80 -7.52
C THR A 58 7.54 0.39 -6.32
N LEU A 59 7.26 -0.77 -5.72
CA LEU A 59 8.05 -1.28 -4.60
C LEU A 59 9.48 -1.65 -5.03
N VAL A 60 9.64 -2.30 -6.18
CA VAL A 60 10.96 -2.62 -6.76
C VAL A 60 11.77 -1.34 -7.00
N GLU A 61 11.15 -0.32 -7.59
CA GLU A 61 11.82 0.96 -7.86
C GLU A 61 12.20 1.68 -6.56
N PHE A 62 11.29 1.73 -5.58
CA PHE A 62 11.55 2.34 -4.28
C PHE A 62 12.78 1.72 -3.59
N ILE A 63 12.84 0.38 -3.55
CA ILE A 63 13.98 -0.34 -2.95
C ILE A 63 15.27 -0.09 -3.76
N SER A 64 15.19 -0.09 -5.09
CA SER A 64 16.35 0.16 -5.96
C SER A 64 16.93 1.56 -5.70
N GLN A 65 16.08 2.59 -5.60
CA GLN A 65 16.52 3.94 -5.29
C GLN A 65 17.07 4.08 -3.86
N LEU A 66 16.48 3.39 -2.89
CA LEU A 66 16.98 3.38 -1.51
C LEU A 66 18.41 2.82 -1.44
N VAL A 67 18.70 1.75 -2.19
CA VAL A 67 20.02 1.11 -2.21
C VAL A 67 21.03 1.93 -3.02
N CYS A 68 20.63 2.52 -4.16
CA CYS A 68 21.53 3.28 -5.02
C CYS A 68 21.89 4.67 -4.46
N LYS A 69 21.03 5.30 -3.65
CA LYS A 69 21.33 6.59 -2.99
C LYS A 69 22.39 6.51 -1.89
N SER A 70 22.83 5.32 -1.51
CA SER A 70 23.94 5.10 -0.58
C SER A 70 25.33 5.09 -1.22
N CYS A 71 25.45 5.32 -2.55
CA CYS A 71 26.74 5.62 -3.18
C CYS A 71 27.02 7.14 -3.12
N PRO A 72 28.19 7.58 -2.64
CA PRO A 72 28.58 9.00 -2.64
C PRO A 72 28.65 9.60 -4.04
#